data_AF-C5X434-F1
#
_entry.id   AF-C5X434-F1
#
_cell.length_a   1.000
_cell.length_b   1.000
_cell.length_c   1.000
_cell.angle_alpha   90.00
_cell.angle_beta   90.00
_cell.angle_gamma   90.00
#
_symmetry.space_group_name_H-M   'P 1'
#
loop_
_entity.id
_entity.type
_entity.pdbx_description
1 polymer ?
#
loop_
_entity_poly.entity_id
_entity_poly.type
_entity_poly.pdbx_seq_one_letter_code
_entity_poly.pdbx_strand_id
1 'polypeptide(L)'
;MALSWPSAVRLAVAAVLLVAVGVALFTLPVEKILKDFLVWIKENLGPWGPLVLALAYIPLTVLAVPASILTLGGGYLFGLPVGFVADSIGATIGATAAFLLGRTIGRPYVLSKCKDYPKFQAVAIAIQRSGFKIVLLLRLVPLLPFNMLNYLLSVTPVGVGEYMLASWLGMMPITLALVYVGTTLKDLSDVTHGWSEISTTRWILIISGFVLSVVLIICITKIAKSSLEKALAENGELDVGTSQLPVVASPSDLQQPLVIKIDTSNEDHEK
;
A
#
# COMPACT_ATOMS: atom_id res chain seq x y z
N MET A 1 17.35 -22.22 19.79
CA MET A 1 16.54 -22.67 18.65
C MET A 1 17.50 -23.04 17.52
N ALA A 2 17.80 -24.33 17.34
CA ALA A 2 18.81 -24.77 16.36
C ALA A 2 18.27 -24.58 14.94
N LEU A 3 18.94 -23.74 14.15
CA LEU A 3 18.59 -23.46 12.77
C LEU A 3 18.77 -24.76 11.96
N SER A 4 17.68 -25.35 11.46
CA SER A 4 17.80 -26.57 10.67
C SER A 4 18.61 -26.28 9.39
N TRP A 5 19.58 -27.14 9.07
CA TRP A 5 20.44 -27.06 7.89
C TRP A 5 19.72 -26.64 6.58
N PRO A 6 18.54 -27.19 6.23
CA PRO A 6 17.80 -26.72 5.04
C PRO A 6 17.27 -25.28 5.15
N SER A 7 16.95 -24.80 6.35
CA SER A 7 16.52 -23.41 6.59
C SER A 7 17.69 -22.43 6.49
N ALA A 8 18.87 -22.85 6.95
CA ALA A 8 20.11 -22.09 6.82
C ALA A 8 20.51 -21.91 5.34
N VAL A 9 20.42 -22.98 4.54
CA VAL A 9 20.68 -22.93 3.09
C VAL A 9 19.68 -22.03 2.36
N ARG A 10 18.37 -22.13 2.68
CA ARG A 10 17.35 -21.24 2.09
C ARG A 10 17.58 -19.77 2.43
N LEU A 11 17.95 -19.48 3.69
CA LEU A 11 18.27 -18.12 4.13
C LEU A 11 19.53 -17.59 3.46
N ALA A 12 20.57 -18.42 3.31
CA ALA A 12 21.79 -18.05 2.60
C ALA A 12 21.51 -17.76 1.11
N VAL A 13 20.73 -18.60 0.43
CA VAL A 13 20.34 -18.38 -0.97
C VAL A 13 19.50 -17.10 -1.11
N ALA A 14 18.52 -16.87 -0.22
CA ALA A 14 17.72 -15.65 -0.23
C ALA A 14 18.57 -14.40 0.04
N ALA A 15 19.52 -14.47 0.97
CA ALA A 15 20.46 -13.38 1.25
C ALA A 15 21.39 -13.11 0.06
N VAL A 16 21.93 -14.15 -0.58
CA VAL A 16 22.75 -14.01 -1.79
C VAL A 16 21.94 -13.42 -2.95
N LEU A 17 20.69 -13.85 -3.15
CA LEU A 17 19.80 -13.27 -4.16
C LEU A 17 19.47 -11.80 -3.85
N LEU A 18 19.19 -11.45 -2.60
CA LEU A 18 18.94 -10.06 -2.19
C LEU A 18 20.18 -9.18 -2.36
N VAL A 19 21.37 -9.69 -2.02
CA VAL A 19 22.64 -8.99 -2.23
C VAL A 19 22.94 -8.88 -3.72
N ALA A 20 22.71 -9.92 -4.52
CA ALA A 20 22.90 -9.89 -5.96
C ALA A 20 21.95 -8.90 -6.64
N VAL A 21 20.68 -8.85 -6.23
CA VAL A 21 19.71 -7.84 -6.69
C VAL A 21 20.12 -6.45 -6.22
N GLY A 22 20.54 -6.29 -4.97
CA GLY A 22 21.02 -5.01 -4.44
C GLY A 22 22.24 -4.50 -5.21
N VAL A 23 23.26 -5.33 -5.39
CA VAL A 23 24.44 -5.02 -6.19
C VAL A 23 24.03 -4.73 -7.63
N ALA A 24 23.21 -5.56 -8.26
CA ALA A 24 22.73 -5.33 -9.62
C ALA A 24 21.99 -4.00 -9.77
N LEU A 25 21.16 -3.59 -8.81
CA LEU A 25 20.47 -2.30 -8.83
C LEU A 25 21.42 -1.10 -8.69
N PHE A 26 22.53 -1.26 -7.96
CA PHE A 26 23.55 -0.22 -7.79
C PHE A 26 24.59 -0.20 -8.92
N THR A 27 24.91 -1.34 -9.52
CA THR A 27 25.95 -1.47 -10.55
C THR A 27 25.40 -1.36 -11.97
N LEU A 28 24.15 -1.79 -12.21
CA LEU A 28 23.52 -1.65 -13.51
C LEU A 28 23.01 -0.22 -13.68
N PRO A 29 23.18 0.39 -14.86
CA PRO A 29 22.59 1.68 -15.17
C PRO A 29 21.09 1.49 -15.45
N VAL A 30 20.31 1.11 -14.41
CA VAL A 30 18.89 0.80 -14.51
C VAL A 30 18.14 1.95 -15.18
N GLU A 31 18.47 3.19 -14.84
CA GLU A 31 17.89 4.37 -15.49
C GLU A 31 18.09 4.36 -17.01
N LYS A 32 19.32 4.08 -17.47
CA LYS A 32 19.63 4.01 -18.90
C LYS A 32 18.87 2.85 -19.56
N ILE A 33 18.85 1.67 -18.94
CA ILE A 33 18.13 0.50 -19.46
C ILE A 33 16.64 0.80 -19.62
N LEU A 34 16.02 1.44 -18.62
CA LEU A 34 14.60 1.78 -18.69
C LEU A 34 14.31 2.87 -19.73
N LYS A 35 15.22 3.84 -19.92
CA LYS A 35 15.12 4.82 -21.00
C LYS A 35 15.27 4.17 -22.38
N ASP A 36 16.27 3.33 -22.57
CA ASP A 36 16.51 2.59 -23.81
C ASP A 36 15.30 1.68 -24.13
N PHE A 37 14.70 1.06 -23.11
CA PHE A 37 13.47 0.28 -23.24
C PHE A 37 12.28 1.13 -23.70
N LEU A 38 12.10 2.33 -23.14
CA LEU A 38 11.04 3.26 -23.57
C LEU A 38 11.25 3.72 -25.02
N VAL A 39 12.48 3.98 -25.44
CA VAL A 39 12.82 4.29 -26.83
C VAL A 39 12.48 3.10 -27.74
N TRP A 40 12.86 1.90 -27.33
CA TRP A 40 12.54 0.68 -28.07
C TRP A 40 11.03 0.47 -28.23
N ILE A 41 10.23 0.73 -27.18
CA ILE A 41 8.77 0.71 -27.24
C ILE A 41 8.25 1.70 -28.27
N LYS A 42 8.75 2.94 -28.26
CA LYS A 42 8.35 3.99 -29.19
C LYS A 42 8.62 3.59 -30.65
N GLU A 43 9.78 3.00 -30.90
CA GLU A 43 10.24 2.68 -32.27
C GLU A 43 9.60 1.40 -32.84
N ASN A 44 9.35 0.38 -32.01
CA ASN A 44 9.07 -0.96 -32.53
C ASN A 44 7.63 -1.47 -32.26
N LEU A 45 6.89 -0.88 -31.32
CA LEU A 45 5.64 -1.49 -30.82
C LEU A 45 4.36 -0.78 -31.26
N GLY A 46 4.46 0.48 -31.70
CA GLY A 46 3.30 1.24 -32.16
C GLY A 46 2.09 1.15 -31.20
N PRO A 47 0.91 0.67 -31.64
CA PRO A 47 -0.28 0.55 -30.78
C PRO A 47 -0.16 -0.42 -29.59
N TRP A 48 0.77 -1.38 -29.63
CA TRP A 48 0.95 -2.37 -28.55
C TRP A 48 1.83 -1.87 -27.40
N GLY A 49 2.44 -0.69 -27.55
CA GLY A 49 3.34 -0.10 -26.56
C GLY A 49 2.77 -0.02 -25.14
N PRO A 50 1.52 0.45 -24.94
CA PRO A 50 0.92 0.53 -23.61
C PRO A 50 0.78 -0.84 -22.92
N LEU A 51 0.47 -1.90 -23.67
CA LEU A 51 0.36 -3.25 -23.12
C LEU A 51 1.71 -3.76 -22.63
N VAL A 52 2.76 -3.56 -23.42
CA VAL A 52 4.12 -4.00 -23.05
C VAL A 52 4.68 -3.17 -21.89
N LEU A 53 4.36 -1.88 -21.83
CA LEU A 53 4.67 -1.04 -20.68
C LEU A 53 3.98 -1.58 -19.40
N ALA A 54 2.69 -1.91 -19.47
CA ALA A 54 1.95 -2.50 -18.35
C ALA A 54 2.52 -3.87 -17.93
N LEU A 55 2.95 -4.70 -18.88
CA LEU A 55 3.60 -5.99 -18.57
C LEU A 55 4.96 -5.80 -17.91
N ALA A 56 5.74 -4.78 -18.31
CA ALA A 56 7.03 -4.48 -17.71
C ALA A 56 6.92 -4.09 -16.23
N TYR A 57 5.81 -3.45 -15.82
CA TYR A 57 5.59 -3.12 -14.39
C TYR A 57 5.66 -4.33 -13.47
N ILE A 58 5.23 -5.50 -13.92
CA ILE A 58 5.11 -6.70 -13.08
C ILE A 58 6.49 -7.14 -12.56
N PRO A 59 7.47 -7.50 -13.40
CA PRO A 59 8.79 -7.89 -12.92
C PRO A 59 9.51 -6.73 -12.23
N LEU A 60 9.36 -5.47 -12.67
CA LEU A 60 9.97 -4.33 -11.99
C LEU A 60 9.47 -4.18 -10.55
N THR A 61 8.15 -4.27 -10.34
CA THR A 61 7.54 -4.15 -9.02
C THR A 61 7.95 -5.30 -8.11
N VAL A 62 7.98 -6.52 -8.65
CA VAL A 62 8.43 -7.71 -7.90
C VAL A 62 9.90 -7.59 -7.51
N LEU A 63 10.77 -7.14 -8.42
CA LEU A 63 12.20 -6.94 -8.16
C LEU A 63 12.52 -5.67 -7.36
N ALA A 64 11.49 -4.97 -6.88
CA ALA A 64 11.60 -3.72 -6.14
C ALA A 64 12.36 -2.60 -6.89
N VAL A 65 12.35 -2.65 -8.23
CA VAL A 65 12.90 -1.60 -9.09
C VAL A 65 12.01 -0.36 -9.03
N PRO A 66 12.56 0.86 -8.91
CA PRO A 66 11.76 2.08 -8.99
C PRO A 66 11.06 2.22 -10.34
N ALA A 67 9.73 2.13 -10.35
CA ALA A 67 8.92 2.19 -11.58
C ALA A 67 8.56 3.61 -12.04
N SER A 68 9.09 4.65 -11.37
CA SER A 68 8.80 6.06 -11.67
C SER A 68 9.19 6.45 -13.10
N ILE A 69 10.29 5.89 -13.61
CA ILE A 69 10.76 6.13 -14.98
C ILE A 69 9.75 5.58 -16.00
N LEU A 70 9.16 4.41 -15.73
CA LEU A 70 8.11 3.85 -16.58
C LEU A 70 6.84 4.71 -16.54
N THR A 71 6.46 5.23 -15.36
CA THR A 71 5.26 6.08 -15.23
C THR A 71 5.40 7.39 -16.02
N LEU A 72 6.56 8.04 -15.86
CA LEU A 72 6.89 9.24 -16.61
C LEU A 72 6.98 8.95 -18.11
N GLY A 73 7.60 7.82 -18.47
CA GLY A 73 7.70 7.34 -19.85
C GLY A 73 6.35 7.03 -20.48
N GLY A 74 5.43 6.42 -19.76
CA GLY A 74 4.07 6.12 -20.21
C GLY A 74 3.31 7.40 -20.58
N GLY A 75 3.38 8.42 -19.73
CA GLY A 75 2.85 9.75 -20.02
C GLY A 75 3.53 10.43 -21.22
N TYR A 76 4.87 10.38 -21.27
CA TYR A 76 5.64 10.97 -22.37
C TYR A 76 5.35 10.31 -23.73
N LEU A 77 5.21 8.99 -23.78
CA LEU A 77 5.00 8.26 -25.02
C LEU A 77 3.54 8.29 -25.45
N PHE A 78 2.63 7.95 -24.54
CA PHE A 78 1.23 7.64 -24.87
C PHE A 78 0.23 8.72 -24.43
N GLY A 79 0.70 9.76 -23.74
CA GLY A 79 -0.14 10.81 -23.19
C GLY A 79 -0.93 10.35 -21.96
N LEU A 80 -1.70 11.29 -21.40
CA LEU A 80 -2.35 11.12 -20.11
C LEU A 80 -3.33 9.92 -20.02
N PRO A 81 -4.36 9.77 -20.89
CA PRO A 81 -5.37 8.74 -20.69
C PRO A 81 -4.81 7.33 -20.89
N VAL A 82 -4.01 7.12 -21.95
CA VAL A 82 -3.46 5.79 -22.28
C VAL A 82 -2.33 5.40 -21.33
N GLY A 83 -1.42 6.33 -21.04
CA GLY A 83 -0.34 6.11 -20.07
C GLY A 83 -0.89 5.79 -18.68
N PHE A 84 -1.89 6.57 -18.22
CA PHE A 84 -2.51 6.34 -16.92
C PHE A 84 -3.17 4.97 -16.80
N VAL A 85 -3.95 4.54 -17.80
CA VAL A 85 -4.61 3.22 -17.76
C VAL A 85 -3.58 2.10 -17.78
N ALA A 86 -2.58 2.19 -18.65
CA ALA A 86 -1.52 1.18 -18.75
C ALA A 86 -0.71 1.06 -17.44
N ASP A 87 -0.26 2.19 -16.89
CA ASP A 87 0.50 2.23 -15.63
C ASP A 87 -0.34 1.76 -14.46
N SER A 88 -1.59 2.19 -14.37
CA SER A 88 -2.50 1.85 -13.26
C SER A 88 -2.77 0.34 -13.22
N ILE A 89 -3.05 -0.28 -14.39
CA ILE A 89 -3.24 -1.73 -14.49
C ILE A 89 -1.93 -2.47 -14.19
N GLY A 90 -0.83 -2.09 -14.85
CA GLY A 90 0.46 -2.73 -14.68
C GLY A 90 0.96 -2.68 -13.24
N ALA A 91 0.89 -1.51 -12.60
CA ALA A 91 1.29 -1.31 -11.22
C ALA A 91 0.39 -2.06 -10.24
N THR A 92 -0.92 -2.16 -10.49
CA THR A 92 -1.84 -2.93 -9.65
C THR A 92 -1.56 -4.42 -9.72
N ILE A 93 -1.35 -4.96 -10.92
CA ILE A 93 -1.00 -6.37 -11.12
C ILE A 93 0.36 -6.67 -10.50
N GLY A 94 1.37 -5.82 -10.75
CA GLY A 94 2.70 -5.94 -10.17
C GLY A 94 2.69 -5.88 -8.63
N ALA A 95 1.94 -4.94 -8.05
CA ALA A 95 1.78 -4.82 -6.60
C ALA A 95 1.10 -6.05 -6.00
N THR A 96 0.12 -6.62 -6.71
CA THR A 96 -0.58 -7.84 -6.30
C THR A 96 0.34 -9.05 -6.40
N ALA A 97 1.14 -9.17 -7.45
CA ALA A 97 2.14 -10.22 -7.60
C ALA A 97 3.19 -10.16 -6.47
N ALA A 98 3.76 -8.99 -6.20
CA ALA A 98 4.70 -8.79 -5.09
C ALA A 98 4.06 -9.13 -3.73
N PHE A 99 2.81 -8.72 -3.51
CA PHE A 99 2.05 -9.06 -2.31
C PHE A 99 1.85 -10.58 -2.18
N LEU A 100 1.45 -11.29 -3.25
CA LEU A 100 1.25 -12.74 -3.19
C LEU A 100 2.57 -13.49 -2.96
N LEU A 101 3.66 -13.05 -3.57
CA LEU A 101 4.99 -13.62 -3.34
C LEU A 101 5.44 -13.42 -1.89
N GLY A 102 5.30 -12.22 -1.35
CA GLY A 102 5.61 -11.95 0.05
C GLY A 102 4.74 -12.75 1.03
N ARG A 103 3.46 -12.96 0.68
CA ARG A 103 2.49 -13.68 1.50
C ARG A 103 2.76 -15.19 1.55
N THR A 104 3.21 -15.77 0.44
CA THR A 104 3.51 -17.21 0.33
C THR A 104 4.89 -17.55 0.89
N ILE A 105 5.90 -16.73 0.63
CA ILE A 105 7.30 -17.02 0.98
C ILE A 105 7.70 -16.36 2.32
N GLY A 106 7.36 -15.08 2.52
CA GLY A 106 7.88 -14.26 3.62
C GLY A 106 7.05 -14.31 4.91
N ARG A 107 5.73 -14.52 4.80
CA ARG A 107 4.81 -14.41 5.95
C ARG A 107 5.16 -15.29 7.15
N PRO A 108 5.49 -16.60 7.00
CA PRO A 108 5.83 -17.45 8.14
C PRO A 108 7.08 -16.95 8.89
N TYR A 109 8.10 -16.53 8.15
CA TYR A 109 9.35 -16.02 8.71
C TYR A 109 9.12 -14.71 9.48
N VAL A 110 8.43 -13.75 8.85
CA VAL A 110 8.18 -12.44 9.47
C VAL A 110 7.30 -12.58 10.70
N LEU A 111 6.24 -13.41 10.66
CA LEU A 111 5.42 -13.67 11.85
C LEU A 111 6.25 -14.27 12.99
N SER A 112 7.17 -15.20 12.71
CA SER A 112 8.03 -15.80 13.74
C SER A 112 8.96 -14.80 14.44
N LYS A 113 9.32 -13.70 13.77
CA LYS A 113 10.23 -12.66 14.29
C LYS A 113 9.48 -11.46 14.87
N CYS A 114 8.32 -11.13 14.31
CA CYS A 114 7.57 -9.92 14.63
C CYS A 114 6.40 -10.17 15.59
N LYS A 115 6.10 -11.42 15.97
CA LYS A 115 5.00 -11.76 16.88
C LYS A 115 5.09 -10.99 18.20
N ASP A 116 6.29 -10.78 18.73
CA ASP A 116 6.47 -10.16 20.05
C ASP A 116 6.53 -8.62 19.99
N TYR A 117 6.39 -8.01 18.80
CA TYR A 117 6.42 -6.56 18.65
C TYR A 117 5.01 -5.97 18.77
N PRO A 118 4.72 -5.17 19.81
CA PRO A 118 3.38 -4.65 20.07
C PRO A 118 2.84 -3.80 18.92
N LYS A 119 3.70 -3.00 18.28
CA LYS A 119 3.34 -2.16 17.12
C LYS A 119 2.89 -2.99 15.92
N PHE A 120 3.54 -4.13 15.67
CA PHE A 120 3.17 -5.00 14.56
C PHE A 120 1.81 -5.67 14.82
N GLN A 121 1.56 -6.14 16.05
CA GLN A 121 0.28 -6.70 16.43
C GLN A 121 -0.86 -5.67 16.33
N ALA A 122 -0.67 -4.46 16.84
CA ALA A 122 -1.68 -3.40 16.75
C ALA A 122 -2.07 -3.09 15.30
N VAL A 123 -1.08 -3.00 14.40
CA VAL A 123 -1.34 -2.80 12.96
C VAL A 123 -2.04 -4.00 12.34
N ALA A 124 -1.64 -5.22 12.69
CA ALA A 124 -2.28 -6.44 12.18
C ALA A 124 -3.75 -6.55 12.61
N ILE A 125 -4.07 -6.23 13.88
CA ILE A 125 -5.44 -6.20 14.41
C ILE A 125 -6.26 -5.12 13.70
N ALA A 126 -5.73 -3.91 13.55
CA ALA A 126 -6.42 -2.84 12.86
C ALA A 126 -6.73 -3.24 11.40
N ILE A 127 -5.76 -3.82 10.69
CA ILE A 127 -5.94 -4.32 9.32
C ILE A 127 -6.95 -5.47 9.26
N GLN A 128 -7.03 -6.32 10.28
CA GLN A 128 -8.02 -7.40 10.30
C GLN A 128 -9.46 -6.88 10.34
N ARG A 129 -9.69 -5.73 10.99
CA ARG A 129 -11.02 -5.11 11.10
C ARG A 129 -11.37 -4.21 9.93
N SER A 130 -10.40 -3.47 9.41
CA SER A 130 -10.61 -2.41 8.41
C SER A 130 -9.52 -2.44 7.32
N GLY A 131 -9.25 -3.62 6.78
CA GLY A 131 -8.15 -3.89 5.85
C GLY A 131 -8.14 -2.95 4.65
N PHE A 132 -9.27 -2.83 3.96
CA PHE A 132 -9.42 -1.89 2.84
C PHE A 132 -9.08 -0.44 3.21
N LYS A 133 -9.70 0.10 4.27
CA LYS A 133 -9.50 1.50 4.70
C LYS A 133 -8.06 1.77 5.09
N ILE A 134 -7.43 0.86 5.83
CA ILE A 134 -6.05 1.04 6.29
C ILE A 134 -5.07 0.94 5.12
N VAL A 135 -5.25 -0.02 4.21
CA VAL A 135 -4.40 -0.11 3.01
C VAL A 135 -4.54 1.13 2.15
N LEU A 136 -5.77 1.60 1.93
CA LEU A 136 -6.03 2.82 1.14
C LEU A 136 -5.32 4.03 1.74
N LEU A 137 -5.46 4.23 3.05
CA LEU A 137 -4.80 5.34 3.75
C LEU A 137 -3.27 5.20 3.73
N LEU A 138 -2.73 4.00 3.92
CA LEU A 138 -1.29 3.75 3.80
C LEU A 138 -0.74 4.02 2.40
N ARG A 139 -1.57 3.87 1.35
CA ARG A 139 -1.19 4.19 -0.03
C ARG A 139 -1.25 5.67 -0.34
N LEU A 140 -2.21 6.37 0.24
CA LEU A 140 -2.37 7.82 0.09
C LEU A 140 -1.30 8.60 0.84
N VAL A 141 -0.83 8.08 1.99
CA VAL A 141 0.24 8.72 2.75
C VAL A 141 1.60 8.15 2.29
N PRO A 142 2.52 8.97 1.76
CA PRO A 142 3.82 8.51 1.27
C PRO A 142 4.82 8.26 2.42
N LEU A 143 4.42 7.49 3.43
CA LEU A 143 5.28 7.13 4.57
C LEU A 143 6.33 6.10 4.19
N LEU A 144 5.99 5.20 3.26
CA LEU A 144 6.77 4.02 2.94
C LEU A 144 6.93 3.92 1.41
N PRO A 145 8.11 3.52 0.91
CA PRO A 145 8.31 3.26 -0.51
C PRO A 145 7.32 2.21 -1.04
N PHE A 146 6.86 2.42 -2.28
CA PHE A 146 5.84 1.57 -2.94
C PHE A 146 6.15 0.07 -2.83
N ASN A 147 7.36 -0.34 -3.21
CA ASN A 147 7.78 -1.74 -3.20
C ASN A 147 7.81 -2.32 -1.78
N MET A 148 8.29 -1.54 -0.81
CA MET A 148 8.35 -1.96 0.59
C MET A 148 6.95 -2.16 1.17
N LEU A 149 6.01 -1.26 0.85
CA LEU A 149 4.63 -1.36 1.32
C LEU A 149 3.93 -2.61 0.78
N ASN A 150 4.19 -3.02 -0.46
CA ASN A 150 3.64 -4.25 -1.05
C ASN A 150 4.00 -5.49 -0.21
N TYR A 151 5.28 -5.60 0.17
CA TYR A 151 5.77 -6.71 0.98
C TYR A 151 5.38 -6.60 2.45
N LEU A 152 5.32 -5.40 3.02
CA LEU A 152 4.84 -5.22 4.39
C LEU A 152 3.38 -5.61 4.55
N LEU A 153 2.51 -5.21 3.61
CA LEU A 153 1.10 -5.61 3.63
C LEU A 153 0.93 -7.10 3.35
N SER A 154 1.87 -7.74 2.65
CA SER A 154 1.81 -9.18 2.37
C SER A 154 1.82 -10.08 3.60
N VAL A 155 2.33 -9.58 4.74
CA VAL A 155 2.42 -10.36 5.97
C VAL A 155 1.26 -10.09 6.94
N THR A 156 0.43 -9.07 6.67
CA THR A 156 -0.74 -8.70 7.47
C THR A 156 -1.96 -9.53 7.07
N PRO A 157 -3.06 -9.57 7.85
CA PRO A 157 -4.22 -10.43 7.56
C PRO A 157 -5.13 -9.92 6.41
N VAL A 158 -4.79 -8.81 5.73
CA VAL A 158 -5.64 -8.24 4.66
C VAL A 158 -5.98 -9.22 3.53
N GLY A 159 -7.21 -9.16 3.02
CA GLY A 159 -7.62 -9.95 1.85
C GLY A 159 -6.95 -9.46 0.56
N VAL A 160 -6.73 -10.37 -0.40
CA VAL A 160 -6.12 -10.02 -1.71
C VAL A 160 -6.98 -9.00 -2.47
N GLY A 161 -8.31 -9.19 -2.50
CA GLY A 161 -9.23 -8.28 -3.17
C GLY A 161 -9.27 -6.89 -2.53
N GLU A 162 -9.32 -6.83 -1.19
CA GLU A 162 -9.26 -5.56 -0.45
C GLU A 162 -7.94 -4.82 -0.72
N TYR A 163 -6.82 -5.54 -0.66
CA TYR A 163 -5.49 -4.98 -0.96
C TYR A 163 -5.42 -4.44 -2.38
N MET A 164 -5.90 -5.21 -3.37
CA MET A 164 -5.85 -4.85 -4.78
C MET A 164 -6.69 -3.59 -5.06
N LEU A 165 -7.95 -3.56 -4.61
CA LEU A 165 -8.85 -2.42 -4.83
C LEU A 165 -8.39 -1.17 -4.06
N ALA A 166 -7.99 -1.33 -2.79
CA ALA A 166 -7.48 -0.22 -1.99
C ALA A 166 -6.17 0.34 -2.55
N SER A 167 -5.28 -0.53 -3.06
CA SER A 167 -4.04 -0.10 -3.71
C SER A 167 -4.32 0.63 -5.03
N TRP A 168 -5.20 0.08 -5.86
CA TRP A 168 -5.57 0.72 -7.13
C TRP A 168 -6.13 2.13 -6.91
N LEU A 169 -7.11 2.27 -6.00
CA LEU A 169 -7.69 3.57 -5.64
C LEU A 169 -6.67 4.51 -4.99
N GLY A 170 -5.88 4.01 -4.05
CA GLY A 170 -4.90 4.82 -3.31
C GLY A 170 -3.73 5.30 -4.17
N MET A 171 -3.40 4.58 -5.23
CA MET A 171 -2.32 4.93 -6.16
C MET A 171 -2.78 5.84 -7.30
N MET A 172 -4.08 5.98 -7.56
CA MET A 172 -4.57 6.83 -8.65
C MET A 172 -4.03 8.27 -8.59
N PRO A 173 -4.05 8.99 -7.44
CA PRO A 173 -3.59 10.38 -7.41
C PRO A 173 -2.13 10.55 -7.78
N ILE A 174 -1.24 9.72 -7.21
CA ILE A 174 0.20 9.78 -7.48
C ILE A 174 0.52 9.34 -8.91
N THR A 175 -0.18 8.33 -9.43
CA THR A 175 -0.01 7.85 -10.81
C THR A 175 -0.42 8.92 -11.80
N LEU A 176 -1.60 9.53 -11.60
CA LEU A 176 -2.09 10.61 -12.47
C LEU A 176 -1.14 11.80 -12.48
N ALA A 177 -0.60 12.20 -11.33
CA ALA A 177 0.37 13.27 -11.24
C ALA A 177 1.66 12.97 -12.03
N LEU A 178 2.23 11.78 -11.88
CA LEU A 178 3.45 11.38 -12.59
C LEU A 178 3.23 11.26 -14.11
N VAL A 179 2.14 10.63 -14.54
CA VAL A 179 1.81 10.53 -15.97
C VAL A 179 1.55 11.91 -16.59
N TYR A 180 0.90 12.81 -15.85
CA TYR A 180 0.69 14.18 -16.30
C TYR A 180 2.00 14.95 -16.45
N VAL A 181 2.94 14.79 -15.50
CA VAL A 181 4.29 15.34 -15.65
C VAL A 181 4.97 14.77 -16.89
N GLY A 182 4.91 13.46 -17.11
CA GLY A 182 5.43 12.81 -18.31
C GLY A 182 4.86 13.38 -19.62
N THR A 183 3.54 13.61 -19.64
CA THR A 183 2.83 14.20 -20.80
C THR A 183 3.29 15.63 -21.03
N THR A 184 3.36 16.44 -19.97
CA THR A 184 3.82 17.85 -20.07
C THR A 184 5.26 17.94 -20.56
N LEU A 185 6.14 17.01 -20.18
CA LEU A 185 7.52 16.96 -20.67
C LEU A 185 7.59 16.73 -22.19
N LYS A 186 6.65 15.96 -22.75
CA LYS A 186 6.53 15.76 -24.20
C LYS A 186 6.20 17.08 -24.89
N ASP A 187 5.15 17.75 -24.41
CA ASP A 187 4.69 19.04 -24.93
C ASP A 187 5.79 20.10 -24.84
N LEU A 188 6.55 20.15 -23.74
CA LEU A 188 7.68 21.06 -23.59
C LEU A 188 8.80 20.78 -24.60
N SER A 189 9.09 19.51 -24.89
CA SER A 189 10.11 19.14 -25.87
C SER A 189 9.67 19.43 -27.31
N ASP A 190 8.38 19.27 -27.62
CA ASP A 190 7.80 19.56 -28.94
C ASP A 190 7.66 21.08 -29.19
N VAL A 191 7.48 21.88 -28.13
CA VAL A 191 7.32 23.35 -28.19
C VAL A 191 8.66 24.10 -28.08
N THR A 192 9.79 23.40 -28.19
CA THR A 192 11.15 24.02 -28.11
C THR A 192 11.45 25.05 -29.21
N HIS A 193 10.54 25.27 -30.16
CA HIS A 193 10.62 26.36 -31.14
C HIS A 193 9.83 27.64 -30.81
N GLY A 194 9.19 27.76 -29.62
CA GLY A 194 8.30 28.89 -29.29
C GLY A 194 8.55 29.59 -27.95
N TRP A 195 9.78 29.58 -27.43
CA TRP A 195 10.11 30.11 -26.10
C TRP A 195 10.17 31.64 -26.00
N SER A 196 9.92 32.38 -27.07
CA SER A 196 10.14 33.83 -27.10
C SER A 196 8.95 34.71 -26.69
N GLU A 197 7.74 34.16 -26.48
CA GLU A 197 6.57 34.98 -26.07
C GLU A 197 5.68 34.29 -25.02
N ILE A 198 6.25 33.83 -23.91
CA ILE A 198 5.44 33.45 -22.74
C ILE A 198 5.00 34.73 -22.01
N SER A 199 3.80 35.22 -22.33
CA SER A 199 3.18 36.38 -21.65
C SER A 199 3.15 36.20 -20.12
N THR A 200 3.36 37.31 -19.39
CA THR A 200 3.35 37.36 -17.91
C THR A 200 2.11 36.72 -17.31
N THR A 201 0.95 36.84 -17.97
CA THR A 201 -0.31 36.22 -17.54
C THR A 201 -0.23 34.69 -17.55
N ARG A 202 0.48 34.09 -18.51
CA ARG A 202 0.65 32.63 -18.59
C ARG A 202 1.58 32.12 -17.50
N TRP A 203 2.62 32.88 -17.14
CA TRP A 203 3.47 32.57 -15.99
C TRP A 203 2.71 32.60 -14.66
N ILE A 204 1.86 33.60 -14.45
CA ILE A 204 1.02 33.70 -13.24
C ILE A 204 0.06 32.50 -13.16
N LEU A 205 -0.52 32.06 -14.29
CA LEU A 205 -1.39 30.88 -14.33
C LEU A 205 -0.63 29.58 -14.02
N ILE A 206 0.57 29.38 -14.58
CA ILE A 206 1.39 28.19 -14.31
C ILE A 206 1.81 28.14 -12.83
N ILE A 207 2.30 29.26 -12.29
CA ILE A 207 2.74 29.33 -10.90
C ILE A 207 1.55 29.13 -9.96
N SER A 208 0.41 29.76 -10.21
CA SER A 208 -0.77 29.59 -9.36
C SER A 208 -1.34 28.17 -9.42
N GLY A 209 -1.36 27.54 -10.60
CA GLY A 209 -1.73 26.13 -10.77
C GLY A 209 -0.78 25.20 -10.01
N PHE A 210 0.53 25.42 -10.12
CA PHE A 210 1.53 24.63 -9.40
C PHE A 210 1.39 24.78 -7.87
N VAL A 211 1.24 26.01 -7.37
CA VAL A 211 1.02 26.29 -5.94
C VAL A 211 -0.25 25.61 -5.45
N LEU A 212 -1.36 25.71 -6.19
CA LEU A 212 -2.62 25.06 -5.84
C LEU A 212 -2.48 23.54 -5.78
N SER A 213 -1.80 22.93 -6.75
CA SER A 213 -1.51 21.49 -6.76
C SER A 213 -0.67 21.07 -5.54
N VAL A 214 0.38 21.83 -5.20
CA VAL A 214 1.22 21.55 -4.02
C VAL A 214 0.41 21.65 -2.74
N VAL A 215 -0.42 22.68 -2.57
CA VAL A 215 -1.28 22.86 -1.39
C VAL A 215 -2.28 21.71 -1.27
N LEU A 216 -2.93 21.31 -2.37
CA LEU A 216 -3.84 20.17 -2.39
C LEU A 216 -3.16 18.87 -1.99
N ILE A 217 -1.97 18.58 -2.54
CA ILE A 217 -1.18 17.39 -2.19
C ILE A 217 -0.83 17.39 -0.70
N ILE A 218 -0.38 18.52 -0.14
CA ILE A 218 -0.06 18.64 1.28
C ILE A 218 -1.32 18.43 2.13
N CYS A 219 -2.44 19.05 1.76
CA CYS A 219 -3.70 18.93 2.48
C CYS A 219 -4.20 17.48 2.50
N ILE A 220 -4.24 16.82 1.34
CA ILE A 220 -4.63 15.41 1.20
C ILE A 220 -3.72 14.53 2.04
N THR A 221 -2.40 14.76 1.99
CA THR A 221 -1.44 13.98 2.77
C THR A 221 -1.65 14.16 4.27
N LYS A 222 -1.87 15.39 4.75
CA LYS A 222 -2.12 15.68 6.17
C LYS A 222 -3.44 15.07 6.63
N ILE A 223 -4.49 15.16 5.83
CA ILE A 223 -5.79 14.56 6.11
C ILE A 223 -5.66 13.05 6.16
N ALA A 224 -5.08 12.43 5.13
CA ALA A 224 -4.89 10.98 5.06
C ALA A 224 -4.05 10.45 6.23
N LYS A 225 -3.00 11.19 6.63
CA LYS A 225 -2.18 10.84 7.80
C LYS A 225 -2.99 10.91 9.09
N SER A 226 -3.73 12.00 9.31
CA SER A 226 -4.60 12.12 10.49
C SER A 226 -5.69 11.05 10.52
N SER A 227 -6.30 10.75 9.37
CA SER A 227 -7.28 9.68 9.23
C SER A 227 -6.69 8.30 9.49
N LEU A 228 -5.43 8.07 9.09
CA LEU A 228 -4.72 6.83 9.38
C LEU A 228 -4.45 6.68 10.88
N GLU A 229 -3.94 7.73 11.53
CA GLU A 229 -3.69 7.74 12.97
C GLU A 229 -4.99 7.49 13.75
N LYS A 230 -6.10 8.15 13.37
CA LYS A 230 -7.42 7.90 13.96
C LYS A 230 -7.91 6.47 13.73
N ALA A 231 -7.76 5.94 12.51
CA ALA A 231 -8.19 4.57 12.19
C ALA A 231 -7.38 3.53 12.97
N LEU A 232 -6.08 3.78 13.18
CA LEU A 232 -5.22 2.91 13.99
C LEU A 232 -5.58 3.00 15.49
N ALA A 233 -5.89 4.20 16.00
CA ALA A 233 -6.27 4.41 17.40
C ALA A 233 -7.64 3.79 17.74
N GLU A 234 -8.68 4.06 16.93
CA GLU A 234 -10.03 3.51 17.10
C GLU A 234 -10.02 1.98 17.15
N ASN A 235 -9.22 1.35 16.28
CA ASN A 235 -9.11 -0.11 16.26
C ASN A 235 -8.24 -0.67 17.40
N GLY A 236 -7.37 0.13 18.02
CA GLY A 236 -6.55 -0.26 19.16
C GLY A 236 -7.25 -0.11 20.52
N GLU A 237 -8.05 0.95 20.72
CA GLU A 237 -8.75 1.22 21.99
C GLU A 237 -9.87 0.21 22.28
N LEU A 238 -10.55 -0.28 21.24
CA LEU A 238 -11.61 -1.29 21.37
C LEU A 238 -11.10 -2.66 21.86
N ASP A 239 -9.79 -2.93 21.77
CA ASP A 239 -9.15 -4.18 22.25
C ASP A 239 -8.72 -4.09 23.73
N VAL A 240 -8.26 -2.90 24.16
CA VAL A 240 -7.98 -2.62 25.58
C VAL A 240 -9.28 -2.65 26.40
N GLY A 241 -10.39 -2.16 25.84
CA GLY A 241 -11.71 -2.20 26.48
C GLY A 241 -12.37 -3.58 26.53
N THR A 242 -12.01 -4.51 25.62
CA THR A 242 -12.55 -5.89 25.63
C THR A 242 -11.69 -6.87 26.45
N SER A 243 -10.45 -6.51 26.78
CA SER A 243 -9.62 -7.26 27.74
C SER A 243 -10.06 -7.11 29.21
N GLN A 244 -11.00 -6.20 29.50
CA GLN A 244 -11.75 -6.15 30.76
C GLN A 244 -13.15 -6.75 30.56
N LEU A 245 -13.25 -8.06 30.36
CA LEU A 245 -14.51 -8.77 30.62
C LEU A 245 -14.77 -8.79 32.13
N PRO A 246 -16.04 -8.72 32.57
CA PRO A 246 -16.38 -8.67 33.98
C PRO A 246 -15.82 -9.91 34.68
N VAL A 247 -15.26 -9.69 35.86
CA VAL A 247 -14.83 -10.69 36.84
C VAL A 247 -15.72 -11.93 36.74
N VAL A 248 -15.11 -13.03 36.32
CA VAL A 248 -15.65 -14.39 36.37
C VAL A 248 -16.32 -14.57 37.73
N ALA A 249 -17.63 -14.81 37.73
CA ALA A 249 -18.34 -15.24 38.93
C ALA A 249 -17.62 -16.47 39.49
N SER A 250 -17.19 -16.40 40.75
CA SER A 250 -16.50 -17.48 41.44
C SER A 250 -17.34 -18.76 41.40
N PRO A 251 -16.73 -19.96 41.32
CA PRO A 251 -17.45 -21.24 41.20
C PRO A 251 -18.33 -21.61 42.41
N SER A 252 -18.37 -20.78 43.46
CA SER A 252 -19.03 -21.06 44.73
C SER A 252 -20.55 -20.89 44.70
N ASP A 253 -21.12 -20.22 43.69
CA ASP A 253 -22.56 -19.92 43.63
C ASP A 253 -23.41 -21.02 42.97
N LEU A 254 -22.77 -22.07 42.43
CA LEU A 254 -23.48 -23.19 41.78
C LEU A 254 -23.86 -24.33 42.75
N GLN A 255 -23.51 -24.23 44.04
CA GLN A 255 -23.81 -25.25 45.05
C GLN A 255 -24.93 -24.87 46.03
N GLN A 256 -25.58 -23.72 45.86
CA GLN A 256 -26.78 -23.43 46.66
C GLN A 256 -27.97 -24.20 46.06
N PRO A 257 -28.60 -25.13 46.80
CA PRO A 257 -29.82 -25.76 46.32
C PRO A 257 -30.89 -24.68 46.14
N LEU A 258 -31.60 -24.75 45.01
CA LEU A 258 -32.76 -23.90 44.70
C LEU A 258 -33.83 -24.09 45.79
N VAL A 259 -33.74 -23.32 46.87
CA VAL A 259 -34.82 -23.16 47.83
C VAL A 259 -35.85 -22.28 47.15
N ILE A 260 -36.84 -22.91 46.53
CA ILE A 260 -38.06 -22.25 46.09
C ILE A 260 -38.74 -21.72 47.34
N LYS A 261 -38.53 -20.43 47.61
CA LYS A 261 -39.26 -19.69 48.64
C LYS A 261 -40.67 -19.47 48.10
N ILE A 262 -41.58 -20.38 48.45
CA ILE A 262 -43.01 -20.17 48.25
C ILE A 262 -43.44 -19.15 49.30
N ASP A 263 -43.74 -17.92 48.89
CA ASP A 263 -44.39 -16.94 49.76
C ASP A 263 -45.82 -17.44 50.04
N THR A 264 -46.01 -18.09 51.17
CA THR A 264 -47.32 -18.29 51.80
C THR A 264 -47.45 -17.35 52.98
N SER A 265 -48.02 -16.17 52.77
CA SER A 265 -48.67 -15.38 53.84
C SER A 265 -49.49 -14.22 53.27
N ASN A 266 -50.81 -14.41 53.12
CA ASN A 266 -51.83 -13.52 53.73
C ASN A 266 -53.25 -13.84 53.21
N GLU A 267 -53.90 -14.76 53.91
CA GLU A 267 -55.33 -14.81 54.26
C GLU A 267 -55.31 -15.52 55.63
N ASP A 268 -55.93 -15.14 56.73
CA ASP A 268 -56.95 -14.16 57.09
C ASP A 268 -56.86 -13.97 58.63
N HIS A 269 -57.47 -12.91 59.17
CA HIS A 269 -58.53 -13.00 60.20
C HIS A 269 -58.78 -11.64 60.89
N GLU A 270 -59.93 -11.06 60.55
CA GLU A 270 -61.00 -10.64 61.47
C GLU A 270 -60.62 -9.96 62.81
N LYS A 271 -60.89 -8.64 62.87
CA LYS A 271 -61.77 -8.02 63.88
C LYS A 271 -62.15 -6.59 63.50
#